data_AF-A0A1F8RQW9-F1
#
_entry.id   AF-A0A1F8RQW9-F1
#
_cell.length_a   1.000
_cell.length_b   1.000
_cell.length_c   1.000
_cell.angle_alpha   90.00
_cell.angle_beta   90.00
_cell.angle_gamma   90.00
#
_symmetry.space_group_name_H-M   'P 1'
#
loop_
_entity.id
_entity.type
_entity.pdbx_description
1 polymer ?
#
loop_
_entity_poly.entity_id
_entity_poly.type
_entity_poly.pdbx_seq_one_letter_code
_entity_poly.pdbx_strand_id
1 'polypeptide(L)'
;MRRLFQTGVDFFFLQIVALILFQSDNLVIAHFLGPEHVTGYSIVYRLFSYISMVQSLLLGPLWPAYGEAATRNDWAWIVKALRRSLGVSMGCFALLVVGLAVIAQPLIAFWMGGTIAVSDTLVWLVAVWTIMSIWGNNFAFIQNGLGHIRIQTVVGVGMALLNLALSIVWVQRIGVLGVIGATIVAYGLTSFWTAPTDTFFVLRDRLNKRSRQSVLR
;
A
#
# COMPACT_ATOMS: atom_id res chain seq x y z
N MET A 1 21.30 7.73 19.99
CA MET A 1 21.77 6.61 19.13
C MET A 1 20.89 5.35 19.24
N ARG A 2 20.63 4.79 20.44
CA ARG A 2 19.84 3.55 20.61
C ARG A 2 18.44 3.57 19.95
N ARG A 3 17.70 4.69 20.05
CA ARG A 3 16.38 4.86 19.41
C ARG A 3 16.45 4.90 17.88
N LEU A 4 17.44 5.61 17.31
CA LEU A 4 17.67 5.66 15.86
C LEU A 4 18.06 4.29 15.31
N PHE A 5 18.91 3.55 16.04
CA PHE A 5 19.29 2.19 15.67
C PHE A 5 18.09 1.24 15.68
N GLN A 6 17.25 1.31 16.73
CA GLN A 6 16.04 0.49 16.81
C GLN A 6 15.05 0.80 15.68
N THR A 7 14.82 2.08 15.39
CA THR A 7 14.00 2.51 14.24
C THR A 7 14.56 2.02 12.90
N GLY A 8 15.89 2.06 12.72
CA GLY A 8 16.55 1.53 11.53
C GLY A 8 16.37 0.02 11.37
N VAL A 9 16.47 -0.75 12.46
CA VAL A 9 16.19 -2.18 12.48
C VAL A 9 14.73 -2.48 12.13
N ASP A 10 13.77 -1.74 12.71
CA ASP A 10 12.35 -1.90 12.40
C ASP A 10 12.06 -1.64 10.91
N PHE A 11 12.68 -0.61 10.32
CA PHE A 11 12.61 -0.34 8.89
C PHE A 11 13.21 -1.45 8.05
N PHE A 12 14.38 -1.98 8.43
CA PHE A 12 15.00 -3.08 7.72
C PHE A 12 14.08 -4.30 7.64
N PHE A 13 13.45 -4.68 8.75
CA PHE A 13 12.46 -5.76 8.75
C PHE A 13 11.20 -5.42 7.95
N LEU A 14 10.72 -4.17 8.00
CA LEU A 14 9.60 -3.73 7.17
C LEU A 14 9.93 -3.90 5.67
N GLN A 15 11.15 -3.58 5.24
CA GLN A 15 11.59 -3.76 3.85
C GLN A 15 11.66 -5.24 3.45
N ILE A 16 12.10 -6.13 4.35
CA ILE A 16 12.08 -7.59 4.10
C ILE A 16 10.64 -8.07 3.92
N VAL A 17 9.72 -7.65 4.79
CA VAL A 17 8.29 -8.01 4.69
C VAL A 17 7.69 -7.52 3.37
N ALA A 18 7.98 -6.28 2.98
CA ALA A 18 7.54 -5.73 1.70
C ALA A 18 8.11 -6.53 0.51
N LEU A 19 9.40 -6.89 0.55
CA LEU A 19 10.04 -7.68 -0.49
C LEU A 19 9.38 -9.07 -0.62
N ILE A 20 9.12 -9.75 0.51
CA ILE A 20 8.43 -11.03 0.51
C ILE A 20 7.05 -10.87 -0.13
N LEU A 21 6.26 -9.90 0.30
CA LEU A 21 4.91 -9.64 -0.23
C LEU A 21 4.88 -9.40 -1.74
N PHE A 22 5.82 -8.61 -2.27
CA PHE A 22 5.80 -8.24 -3.69
C PHE A 22 6.48 -9.27 -4.60
N GLN A 23 7.41 -10.07 -4.07
CA GLN A 23 8.09 -11.10 -4.86
C GLN A 23 7.43 -12.48 -4.72
N SER A 24 6.67 -12.73 -3.65
CA SER A 24 5.96 -13.99 -3.45
C SER A 24 4.99 -14.27 -4.57
N ASP A 25 4.29 -13.25 -5.07
CA ASP A 25 3.29 -13.41 -6.13
C ASP A 25 3.91 -14.04 -7.39
N ASN A 26 5.03 -13.48 -7.86
CA ASN A 26 5.73 -14.00 -9.04
C ASN A 26 6.28 -15.41 -8.81
N LEU A 27 6.79 -15.70 -7.60
CA LEU A 27 7.30 -17.02 -7.25
C LEU A 27 6.19 -18.08 -7.19
N VAL A 28 5.05 -17.73 -6.57
CA VAL A 28 3.88 -18.61 -6.49
C VAL A 28 3.33 -18.88 -7.89
N ILE A 29 3.18 -17.84 -8.72
CA ILE A 29 2.72 -18.01 -10.11
C ILE A 29 3.70 -18.89 -10.90
N ALA A 30 5.00 -18.59 -10.84
CA ALA A 30 6.02 -19.36 -11.57
C ALA A 30 6.03 -20.84 -11.16
N HIS A 31 5.89 -21.12 -9.86
CA HIS A 31 5.95 -22.48 -9.33
C HIS A 31 4.70 -23.30 -9.69
N PHE A 32 3.49 -22.73 -9.58
CA PHE A 32 2.24 -23.48 -9.76
C PHE A 32 1.68 -23.42 -11.18
N LEU A 33 1.93 -22.34 -11.92
CA LEU A 33 1.34 -22.11 -13.25
C LEU A 33 2.39 -22.03 -14.36
N GLY A 34 3.68 -21.94 -14.03
CA GLY A 34 4.75 -21.79 -15.00
C GLY A 34 5.12 -20.33 -15.29
N PRO A 35 6.34 -20.08 -15.81
CA PRO A 35 6.89 -18.74 -16.03
C PRO A 35 6.12 -17.91 -17.08
N GLU A 36 5.41 -18.56 -18.01
CA GLU A 36 4.60 -17.88 -19.03
C GLU A 36 3.47 -17.02 -18.41
N HIS A 37 2.87 -17.49 -17.31
CA HIS A 37 1.81 -16.76 -16.60
C HIS A 37 2.32 -15.56 -15.82
N VAL A 38 3.60 -15.56 -15.42
CA VAL A 38 4.25 -14.46 -14.70
C VAL A 38 4.36 -13.22 -15.57
N THR A 39 4.58 -13.40 -16.87
CA THR A 39 4.79 -12.28 -17.80
C THR A 39 3.53 -11.41 -17.90
N GLY A 40 2.36 -12.02 -18.15
CA GLY A 40 1.08 -11.30 -18.21
C GLY A 40 0.75 -10.61 -16.90
N TYR A 41 0.93 -11.30 -15.77
CA TYR A 41 0.76 -10.72 -14.43
C TYR A 41 1.63 -9.50 -14.20
N SER A 42 2.93 -9.64 -14.45
CA SER A 42 3.93 -8.61 -14.20
C SER A 42 3.70 -7.38 -15.07
N ILE A 43 3.24 -7.54 -16.31
CA ILE A 43 2.92 -6.41 -17.20
C ILE A 43 1.76 -5.58 -16.62
N VAL A 44 0.66 -6.24 -16.27
CA VAL A 44 -0.51 -5.58 -15.68
C VAL A 44 -0.10 -4.91 -14.37
N TYR A 45 0.52 -5.65 -13.45
CA TYR A 45 0.95 -5.11 -12.16
C TYR A 45 1.89 -3.90 -12.31
N ARG A 46 2.88 -3.99 -13.22
CA ARG A 46 3.82 -2.91 -13.48
C ARG A 46 3.13 -1.66 -14.03
N LEU A 47 2.18 -1.83 -14.95
CA LEU A 47 1.43 -0.72 -15.55
C LEU A 47 0.71 0.12 -14.48
N PHE A 48 0.03 -0.53 -13.53
CA PHE A 48 -0.64 0.16 -12.44
C PHE A 48 0.33 0.66 -11.35
N SER A 49 1.46 -0.02 -11.12
CA SER A 49 2.46 0.39 -10.14
C SER A 49 3.05 1.78 -10.41
N TYR A 50 3.08 2.22 -11.68
CA TYR A 50 3.51 3.57 -12.03
C TYR A 50 2.63 4.66 -11.40
N ILE A 51 1.35 4.40 -11.22
CA ILE A 51 0.45 5.34 -10.52
C ILE A 51 0.87 5.48 -9.06
N SER A 52 1.11 4.35 -8.38
CA SER A 52 1.61 4.33 -7.00
C SER A 52 2.99 4.98 -6.86
N MET A 53 3.85 4.86 -7.87
CA MET A 53 5.15 5.54 -7.93
C MET A 53 4.98 7.05 -8.01
N VAL A 54 4.12 7.55 -8.90
CA VAL A 54 3.84 8.99 -9.02
C VAL A 54 3.22 9.54 -7.74
N GLN A 55 2.31 8.80 -7.10
CA GLN A 55 1.76 9.15 -5.80
C GLN A 55 2.87 9.29 -4.75
N SER A 56 3.77 8.32 -4.69
CA SER A 56 4.87 8.30 -3.73
C SER A 56 5.86 9.44 -3.96
N LEU A 57 6.10 9.82 -5.22
CA LEU A 57 6.94 10.97 -5.55
C LEU A 57 6.30 12.29 -5.10
N LEU A 58 4.99 12.45 -5.30
CA LEU A 58 4.27 13.68 -4.97
C LEU A 58 3.97 13.83 -3.47
N LEU A 59 3.65 12.72 -2.79
CA LEU A 59 3.25 12.73 -1.38
C LEU A 59 4.38 12.30 -0.44
N GLY A 60 5.46 11.70 -0.95
CA GLY A 60 6.63 11.28 -0.17
C GLY A 60 7.22 12.38 0.72
N PRO A 61 7.32 13.65 0.28
CA PRO A 61 7.77 14.76 1.13
C PRO A 61 6.90 15.01 2.37
N LEU A 62 5.66 14.50 2.41
CA LEU A 62 4.81 14.61 3.60
C LEU A 62 5.36 13.78 4.76
N TRP A 63 6.07 12.69 4.50
CA TRP A 63 6.67 11.87 5.56
C TRP A 63 7.57 12.70 6.50
N PRO A 64 8.67 13.34 6.05
CA PRO A 64 9.49 14.17 6.93
C PRO A 64 8.73 15.39 7.48
N ALA A 65 7.79 15.96 6.72
CA ALA A 65 6.98 17.09 7.17
C ALA A 65 6.04 16.73 8.34
N TYR A 66 5.47 15.52 8.36
CA TYR A 66 4.70 15.01 9.50
C TYR A 66 5.57 14.90 10.77
N GLY A 67 6.80 14.41 10.62
CA GLY A 67 7.76 14.33 11.73
C GLY A 67 8.10 15.71 12.30
N GLU A 68 8.39 16.69 11.45
CA GLU A 68 8.67 18.07 11.86
C GLU A 68 7.46 18.75 12.52
N ALA A 69 6.26 18.60 11.97
CA ALA A 69 5.05 19.13 12.58
C ALA A 69 4.78 18.48 13.96
N ALA A 70 5.09 17.19 14.11
CA ALA A 70 4.92 16.48 15.38
C ALA A 70 5.89 16.98 16.46
N THR A 71 7.14 17.30 16.11
CA THR A 71 8.10 17.90 17.08
C THR A 71 7.66 19.30 17.52
N ARG A 72 6.98 20.04 16.65
CA ARG A 72 6.37 21.35 16.94
C ARG A 72 5.00 21.27 17.62
N ASN A 73 4.48 20.07 17.89
CA ASN A 73 3.12 19.84 18.41
C ASN A 73 1.99 20.43 17.53
N ASP A 74 2.22 20.62 16.23
CA ASP A 74 1.22 21.12 15.29
C ASP A 74 0.33 19.99 14.75
N TRP A 75 -0.41 19.37 15.68
CA TRP A 75 -1.33 18.27 15.36
C TRP A 75 -2.49 18.69 14.45
N ALA A 76 -2.87 19.97 14.46
CA ALA A 76 -3.91 20.50 13.59
C ALA A 76 -3.45 20.54 12.13
N TRP A 77 -2.20 20.96 11.88
CA TRP A 77 -1.59 20.88 10.56
C TRP A 77 -1.51 19.44 10.06
N ILE A 78 -1.10 18.49 10.91
CA ILE A 78 -1.01 17.07 10.55
C ILE A 78 -2.36 16.53 10.08
N VAL A 79 -3.45 16.80 10.82
CA VAL A 79 -4.81 16.37 10.43
C VAL A 79 -5.22 16.99 9.10
N LYS A 80 -4.93 18.28 8.88
CA LYS A 80 -5.25 18.99 7.64
C LYS A 80 -4.47 18.44 6.44
N ALA A 81 -3.18 18.15 6.62
CA ALA A 81 -2.32 17.56 5.59
C ALA A 81 -2.77 16.12 5.25
N LEU A 82 -3.13 15.31 6.25
CA LEU A 82 -3.67 13.97 6.03
C LEU A 82 -4.98 14.00 5.23
N ARG A 83 -5.93 14.88 5.60
CA ARG A 83 -7.20 15.02 4.86
C ARG A 83 -6.97 15.44 3.40
N ARG A 84 -6.05 16.38 3.17
CA ARG A 84 -5.70 16.84 1.81
C ARG A 84 -5.07 15.72 0.98
N SER A 85 -4.10 15.00 1.54
CA SER A 85 -3.43 13.89 0.86
C SER A 85 -4.39 12.74 0.55
N LEU A 86 -5.30 12.39 1.47
CA LEU A 86 -6.37 11.44 1.23
C LEU A 86 -7.32 11.91 0.12
N GLY A 87 -7.73 13.19 0.13
CA GLY A 87 -8.59 13.77 -0.90
C GLY A 87 -7.95 13.73 -2.30
N VAL A 88 -6.68 14.11 -2.41
CA VAL A 88 -5.93 14.01 -3.68
C VAL A 88 -5.74 12.55 -4.11
N SER A 89 -5.43 11.66 -3.17
CA SER A 89 -5.24 10.23 -3.44
C SER A 89 -6.52 9.55 -3.95
N MET A 90 -7.64 9.71 -3.24
CA MET A 90 -8.90 9.07 -3.60
C MET A 90 -9.65 9.81 -4.70
N GLY A 91 -9.41 11.11 -4.89
CA GLY A 91 -10.00 11.89 -5.98
C GLY A 91 -9.23 11.73 -7.29
N CYS A 92 -7.96 12.09 -7.30
CA CYS A 92 -7.16 12.14 -8.53
C CYS A 92 -6.56 10.78 -8.88
N PHE A 93 -5.85 10.12 -7.94
CA PHE A 93 -5.16 8.88 -8.27
C PHE A 93 -6.10 7.70 -8.46
N ALA A 94 -7.16 7.56 -7.67
CA ALA A 94 -8.15 6.52 -7.91
C ALA A 94 -8.84 6.69 -9.27
N LEU A 95 -9.14 7.93 -9.68
CA LEU A 95 -9.68 8.20 -11.02
C LEU A 95 -8.69 7.83 -12.13
N LEU A 96 -7.41 8.14 -11.95
CA LEU A 96 -6.36 7.70 -12.88
C LEU A 96 -6.27 6.17 -12.97
N VAL A 97 -6.42 5.45 -11.86
CA VAL A 97 -6.45 3.99 -11.85
C VAL A 97 -7.64 3.44 -12.64
N VAL A 98 -8.85 3.97 -12.41
CA VAL A 98 -10.05 3.52 -13.14
C VAL A 98 -9.92 3.86 -14.62
N GLY A 99 -9.48 5.08 -14.96
CA GLY A 99 -9.25 5.48 -16.35
C GLY A 99 -8.23 4.57 -17.05
N LEU A 100 -7.13 4.24 -16.37
CA LEU A 100 -6.12 3.31 -16.88
C LEU A 100 -6.69 1.91 -17.07
N ALA A 101 -7.52 1.41 -16.15
CA ALA A 101 -8.15 0.10 -16.27
C ALA A 101 -9.05 -0.01 -17.52
N VAL A 102 -9.82 1.03 -17.83
CA VAL A 102 -10.68 1.07 -19.03
C VAL A 102 -9.86 0.99 -20.32
N ILE A 103 -8.68 1.61 -20.36
CA ILE A 103 -7.81 1.64 -21.56
C ILE A 103 -6.68 0.60 -21.52
N ALA A 104 -6.59 -0.23 -20.48
CA ALA A 104 -5.44 -1.10 -20.26
C ALA A 104 -5.30 -2.16 -21.35
N GLN A 105 -6.41 -2.76 -21.81
CA GLN A 105 -6.40 -3.78 -22.85
C GLN A 105 -5.75 -3.30 -24.16
N PRO A 106 -6.23 -2.22 -24.82
CA PRO A 106 -5.60 -1.73 -26.05
C PRO A 106 -4.17 -1.21 -25.78
N LEU A 107 -3.90 -0.64 -24.61
CA LEU A 107 -2.57 -0.18 -24.25
C LEU A 107 -1.56 -1.33 -24.14
N ILE A 108 -1.94 -2.44 -23.49
CA ILE A 108 -1.10 -3.63 -23.35
C ILE A 108 -0.92 -4.32 -24.71
N ALA A 109 -1.99 -4.44 -25.52
CA ALA A 109 -1.89 -4.99 -26.86
C ALA A 109 -0.92 -4.19 -27.74
N PHE A 110 -1.00 -2.86 -27.70
CA PHE A 110 -0.07 -1.98 -28.40
C PHE A 110 1.37 -2.13 -27.88
N TRP A 111 1.56 -2.13 -26.55
CA TRP A 111 2.88 -2.19 -25.94
C TRP A 111 3.59 -3.53 -26.15
N MET A 112 2.84 -4.64 -26.14
CA MET A 112 3.37 -6.00 -26.29
C MET A 112 3.30 -6.54 -27.73
N GLY A 113 2.91 -5.71 -28.70
CA GLY A 113 2.76 -6.13 -30.10
C GLY A 113 1.74 -7.27 -30.30
N GLY A 114 0.71 -7.36 -29.45
CA GLY A 114 -0.36 -8.36 -29.53
C GLY A 114 0.03 -9.79 -29.14
N THR A 115 1.25 -10.03 -28.66
CA THR A 115 1.76 -11.39 -28.37
C THR A 115 1.28 -11.97 -27.04
N ILE A 116 0.82 -11.11 -26.12
CA ILE A 116 0.43 -11.51 -24.77
C ILE A 116 -1.04 -11.13 -24.57
N ALA A 117 -1.87 -12.14 -24.37
CA ALA A 117 -3.27 -11.96 -23.96
C ALA A 117 -3.36 -11.93 -22.43
N VAL A 118 -4.04 -10.90 -21.90
CA VAL A 118 -4.30 -10.75 -20.47
C VAL A 118 -5.80 -10.66 -20.21
N SER A 119 -6.27 -11.34 -19.18
CA SER A 119 -7.68 -11.33 -18.78
C SER A 119 -8.10 -9.94 -18.31
N ASP A 120 -9.28 -9.48 -18.74
CA ASP A 120 -9.89 -8.24 -18.25
C ASP A 120 -10.12 -8.26 -16.74
N THR A 121 -10.50 -9.41 -16.19
CA THR A 121 -10.64 -9.62 -14.76
C THR A 121 -9.34 -9.34 -14.00
N LEU A 122 -8.19 -9.71 -14.57
CA LEU A 122 -6.89 -9.44 -13.95
C LEU A 122 -6.60 -7.95 -13.87
N VAL A 123 -6.88 -7.20 -14.94
CA VAL A 123 -6.73 -5.74 -14.99
C VAL A 123 -7.55 -5.08 -13.88
N TRP A 124 -8.82 -5.44 -13.75
CA TRP A 124 -9.69 -4.85 -12.73
C TRP A 124 -9.29 -5.24 -11.30
N LEU A 125 -8.84 -6.48 -11.06
CA LEU A 125 -8.34 -6.86 -9.74
C LEU A 125 -7.07 -6.08 -9.37
N VAL A 126 -6.13 -5.91 -10.30
CA VAL A 126 -4.94 -5.09 -10.06
C VAL A 126 -5.31 -3.63 -9.86
N ALA A 127 -6.32 -3.10 -10.56
CA ALA A 127 -6.84 -1.76 -10.34
C ALA A 127 -7.40 -1.59 -8.91
N VAL A 128 -8.22 -2.53 -8.44
CA VAL A 128 -8.75 -2.56 -7.06
C VAL A 128 -7.60 -2.59 -6.05
N TRP A 129 -6.63 -3.48 -6.24
CA TRP A 129 -5.44 -3.56 -5.40
C TRP A 129 -4.69 -2.22 -5.36
N THR A 130 -4.50 -1.58 -6.51
CA THR A 130 -3.78 -0.32 -6.62
C THR A 130 -4.47 0.78 -5.83
N ILE A 131 -5.81 0.88 -5.91
CA ILE A 131 -6.60 1.84 -5.10
C ILE A 131 -6.42 1.56 -3.60
N MET A 132 -6.46 0.30 -3.18
CA MET A 132 -6.22 -0.09 -1.78
C MET A 132 -4.80 0.27 -1.32
N SER A 133 -3.80 0.08 -2.18
CA SER A 133 -2.41 0.45 -1.87
C SER A 133 -2.23 1.97 -1.76
N ILE A 134 -2.89 2.74 -2.63
CA ILE A 134 -2.87 4.21 -2.62
C ILE A 134 -3.47 4.73 -1.31
N TRP A 135 -4.58 4.14 -0.86
CA TRP A 135 -5.16 4.40 0.46
C TRP A 135 -4.14 4.12 1.57
N GLY A 136 -3.55 2.93 1.57
CA GLY A 136 -2.53 2.51 2.54
C GLY A 136 -1.33 3.44 2.64
N ASN A 137 -0.79 3.87 1.50
CA ASN A 137 0.39 4.72 1.43
C ASN A 137 0.22 6.04 2.19
N ASN A 138 -0.99 6.63 2.18
CA ASN A 138 -1.25 7.86 2.95
C ASN A 138 -1.02 7.65 4.45
N PHE A 139 -1.47 6.51 4.98
CA PHE A 139 -1.29 6.16 6.38
C PHE A 139 0.15 5.73 6.68
N ALA A 140 0.81 5.04 5.75
CA ALA A 140 2.21 4.70 5.87
C ALA A 140 3.09 5.96 6.00
N PHE A 141 2.86 7.01 5.20
CA PHE A 141 3.65 8.25 5.29
C PHE A 141 3.53 8.94 6.66
N ILE A 142 2.33 9.05 7.22
CA ILE A 142 2.14 9.63 8.56
C ILE A 142 2.68 8.72 9.66
N GLN A 143 2.45 7.41 9.60
CA GLN A 143 2.98 6.46 10.57
C GLN A 143 4.51 6.48 10.58
N ASN A 144 5.14 6.48 9.41
CA ASN A 144 6.58 6.63 9.29
C ASN A 144 7.06 7.97 9.85
N GLY A 145 6.31 9.06 9.65
CA GLY A 145 6.66 10.40 10.18
C GLY A 145 6.57 10.49 11.70
N LEU A 146 5.62 9.76 12.28
CA LEU A 146 5.44 9.68 13.72
C LEU A 146 6.32 8.58 14.38
N GLY A 147 7.03 7.77 13.59
CA GLY A 147 7.87 6.67 14.06
C GLY A 147 7.08 5.41 14.46
N HIS A 148 5.85 5.26 13.99
CA HIS A 148 4.96 4.11 14.20
C HIS A 148 5.26 2.97 13.20
N ILE A 149 6.51 2.52 13.16
CA ILE A 149 6.97 1.51 12.18
C ILE A 149 6.68 0.09 12.68
N ARG A 150 6.84 -0.15 13.98
CA ARG A 150 6.64 -1.49 14.57
C ARG A 150 5.24 -2.07 14.31
N ILE A 151 4.20 -1.24 14.33
CA ILE A 151 2.83 -1.69 14.03
C ILE A 151 2.69 -2.09 12.55
N GLN A 152 3.32 -1.35 11.63
CA GLN A 152 3.37 -1.71 10.21
C GLN A 152 4.10 -3.04 10.00
N THR A 153 5.22 -3.25 10.70
CA THR A 153 5.96 -4.51 10.61
C THR A 153 5.14 -5.69 11.13
N VAL A 154 4.50 -5.58 12.30
CA VAL A 154 3.71 -6.68 12.89
C VAL A 154 2.50 -7.01 12.02
N VAL A 155 1.74 -6.00 11.60
CA VAL A 155 0.58 -6.19 10.72
C VAL A 155 1.02 -6.71 9.36
N GLY A 156 2.13 -6.19 8.82
CA GLY A 156 2.69 -6.60 7.54
C GLY A 156 3.13 -8.07 7.52
N VAL A 157 3.72 -8.57 8.61
CA VAL A 157 4.04 -10.01 8.74
C VAL A 157 2.76 -10.85 8.70
N GLY A 158 1.73 -10.46 9.45
CA GLY A 158 0.43 -11.15 9.44
C GLY A 158 -0.22 -11.14 8.06
N MET A 159 -0.17 -10.00 7.38
CA MET A 159 -0.63 -9.84 6.00
C MET A 159 0.15 -10.76 5.05
N ALA A 160 1.47 -10.83 5.15
CA ALA A 160 2.32 -11.64 4.29
C ALA A 160 2.03 -13.14 4.44
N LEU A 161 1.89 -13.61 5.68
CA LEU A 161 1.54 -15.00 5.96
C LEU A 161 0.14 -15.36 5.42
N LEU A 162 -0.84 -14.48 5.66
CA LEU A 162 -2.20 -14.67 5.17
C LEU A 162 -2.26 -14.64 3.64
N ASN A 163 -1.58 -13.68 3.01
CA ASN A 163 -1.46 -13.58 1.57
C ASN A 163 -0.86 -14.85 0.98
N LEU A 164 0.30 -15.30 1.48
CA LEU A 164 0.97 -16.49 0.95
C LEU A 164 0.09 -17.74 1.09
N ALA A 165 -0.55 -17.92 2.25
CA ALA A 165 -1.44 -19.06 2.49
C ALA A 165 -2.63 -19.07 1.51
N LEU A 166 -3.29 -17.92 1.34
CA LEU A 166 -4.41 -17.78 0.40
C LEU A 166 -3.94 -17.93 -1.05
N SER A 167 -2.82 -17.34 -1.43
CA SER A 167 -2.25 -17.41 -2.78
C SER A 167 -1.97 -18.86 -3.18
N ILE A 168 -1.36 -19.67 -2.31
CA ILE A 168 -1.08 -21.10 -2.57
C ILE A 168 -2.37 -21.88 -2.81
N VAL A 169 -3.43 -21.63 -2.03
CA VAL A 169 -4.70 -22.36 -2.17
C VAL A 169 -5.48 -21.88 -3.39
N TRP A 170 -5.51 -20.58 -3.67
CA TRP A 170 -6.35 -19.99 -4.71
C TRP A 170 -5.71 -20.07 -6.09
N VAL A 171 -4.38 -20.03 -6.20
CA VAL A 171 -3.68 -20.17 -7.48
C VAL A 171 -3.99 -21.51 -8.15
N GLN A 172 -4.14 -22.58 -7.37
CA GLN A 172 -4.47 -23.91 -7.87
C GLN A 172 -5.92 -24.02 -8.38
N ARG A 173 -6.81 -23.11 -7.97
CA ARG A 173 -8.25 -23.15 -8.31
C ARG A 173 -8.65 -22.18 -9.39
N ILE A 174 -8.14 -20.96 -9.33
CA ILE A 174 -8.53 -19.82 -10.18
C ILE A 174 -7.32 -19.15 -10.85
N GLY A 175 -6.14 -19.80 -10.82
CA GLY A 175 -4.94 -19.35 -11.51
C GLY A 175 -4.41 -18.02 -10.95
N VAL A 176 -3.88 -17.20 -11.85
CA VAL A 176 -3.26 -15.90 -11.50
C VAL A 176 -4.22 -14.95 -10.76
N LEU A 177 -5.53 -15.06 -11.03
CA LEU A 177 -6.55 -14.27 -10.32
C LEU A 177 -6.59 -14.57 -8.82
N GLY A 178 -6.23 -15.81 -8.43
CA GLY A 178 -6.16 -16.23 -7.03
C GLY A 178 -5.06 -15.54 -6.25
N VAL A 179 -3.93 -15.24 -6.90
CA VAL A 179 -2.78 -14.58 -6.26
C VAL A 179 -3.10 -13.13 -5.95
N ILE A 180 -3.57 -12.36 -6.93
CA ILE A 180 -4.00 -10.96 -6.66
C ILE A 180 -5.21 -10.89 -5.74
N GLY A 181 -6.15 -11.83 -5.87
CA GLY A 181 -7.31 -11.93 -4.97
C GLY A 181 -6.89 -12.17 -3.52
N ALA A 182 -5.90 -13.03 -3.29
CA ALA A 182 -5.31 -13.25 -1.98
C ALA A 182 -4.65 -11.99 -1.42
N THR A 183 -3.98 -11.19 -2.26
CA THR A 183 -3.41 -9.88 -1.87
C THR A 183 -4.49 -8.89 -1.43
N ILE A 184 -5.55 -8.75 -2.21
CA ILE A 184 -6.70 -7.89 -1.90
C ILE A 184 -7.35 -8.30 -0.57
N VAL A 185 -7.61 -9.60 -0.40
CA VAL A 185 -8.30 -10.11 0.80
C VAL A 185 -7.40 -10.03 2.03
N ALA A 186 -6.14 -10.43 1.92
CA ALA A 186 -5.20 -10.33 3.04
C ALA A 186 -5.03 -8.87 3.48
N TYR A 187 -4.87 -7.93 2.55
CA TYR A 187 -4.78 -6.51 2.88
C TYR A 187 -6.08 -5.97 3.47
N GLY A 188 -7.21 -6.32 2.87
CA GLY A 188 -8.55 -5.91 3.31
C GLY A 188 -8.89 -6.38 4.73
N LEU A 189 -8.43 -7.56 5.14
CA LEU A 189 -8.65 -8.10 6.49
C LEU A 189 -7.67 -7.56 7.53
N THR A 190 -6.52 -7.04 7.09
CA THR A 190 -5.44 -6.59 7.99
C THR A 190 -5.21 -5.09 7.85
N SER A 191 -4.27 -4.70 7.00
CA SER A 191 -3.72 -3.35 6.85
C SER A 191 -4.76 -2.27 6.53
N PHE A 192 -5.82 -2.61 5.79
CA PHE A 192 -6.82 -1.63 5.33
C PHE A 192 -7.49 -0.88 6.49
N TRP A 193 -7.76 -1.56 7.60
CA TRP A 193 -8.43 -0.98 8.78
C TRP A 193 -7.43 -0.59 9.87
N THR A 194 -6.36 -1.36 10.05
CA THR A 194 -5.39 -1.13 11.14
C THR A 194 -4.62 0.17 10.95
N ALA A 195 -4.25 0.52 9.71
CA ALA A 195 -3.46 1.73 9.46
C ALA A 195 -4.25 3.04 9.75
N PRO A 196 -5.51 3.19 9.29
CA PRO A 196 -6.35 4.32 9.70
C PRO A 196 -6.63 4.36 11.20
N THR A 197 -6.98 3.22 11.81
CA THR A 197 -7.36 3.18 13.23
C THR A 197 -6.21 3.56 14.15
N ASP A 198 -5.00 3.05 13.91
CA ASP A 198 -3.78 3.47 14.63
C ASP A 198 -3.53 4.97 14.46
N THR A 199 -3.57 5.47 13.22
CA THR A 199 -3.33 6.88 12.93
C THR A 199 -4.34 7.80 13.64
N PHE A 200 -5.64 7.50 13.55
CA PHE A 200 -6.67 8.32 14.19
C PHE A 200 -6.63 8.22 15.71
N PHE A 201 -6.30 7.06 16.28
CA PHE A 201 -6.11 6.89 17.72
C PHE A 201 -5.00 7.80 18.23
N VAL A 202 -3.84 7.80 17.56
CA VAL A 202 -2.69 8.64 17.91
C VAL A 202 -3.03 10.12 17.81
N LEU A 203 -3.67 10.54 16.71
CA LEU A 203 -4.05 11.94 16.54
C LEU A 203 -5.07 12.39 17.60
N ARG A 204 -6.04 11.54 17.95
CA ARG A 204 -7.04 11.84 18.98
C ARG A 204 -6.41 11.97 20.38
N ASP A 205 -5.52 11.05 20.77
CA ASP A 205 -4.82 11.13 22.05
C ASP A 205 -4.01 12.43 22.19
N ARG A 206 -3.29 12.80 21.12
CA ARG A 206 -2.46 14.02 21.10
C ARG A 206 -3.28 15.30 21.14
N LEU A 207 -4.39 15.36 20.41
CA LEU A 207 -5.31 16.51 20.43
C LEU A 207 -5.97 16.70 21.80
N ASN A 208 -6.38 15.61 22.46
CA ASN A 208 -6.98 15.66 23.79
C ASN A 208 -5.98 16.12 24.88
N LYS A 209 -4.71 15.74 24.77
CA LYS A 209 -3.66 16.22 25.69
C LYS A 209 -3.43 17.73 25.54
N ARG A 210 -3.44 18.23 24.30
CA ARG A 210 -3.28 19.68 24.02
C ARG A 210 -4.44 20.50 24.60
N SER A 211 -5.69 20.05 24.42
CA SER A 211 -6.86 20.79 24.94
C SER A 211 -6.87 20.85 26.47
N ARG A 212 -6.45 19.79 27.17
CA ARG A 212 -6.29 19.79 28.63
C ARG A 212 -5.22 20.78 29.10
N GLN A 213 -4.10 20.89 28.38
CA GLN A 213 -3.02 21.82 28.73
C GLN A 213 -3.38 23.30 28.48
N SER A 214 -4.24 23.59 27.50
CA SER A 214 -4.73 24.95 27.26
C SER A 214 -5.80 25.43 28.24
N VAL A 215 -6.51 24.51 28.90
CA VAL A 215 -7.52 24.84 29.93
C VAL A 215 -6.86 25.10 31.30
N LEU A 216 -5.64 24.61 31.51
CA LEU A 216 -4.88 24.79 32.76
C LEU A 216 -3.96 26.02 32.77
N ARG A 217 -3.99 26.85 31.71
CA ARG A 217 -3.26 28.12 31.59
C ARG A 217 -4.26 29.26 31.51
#